data_AF-A0A2I3T5A6-F1
#
_entry.id   AF-A0A2I3T5A6-F1
#
_cell.length_a   1.000
_cell.length_b   1.000
_cell.length_c   1.000
_cell.angle_alpha   90.00
_cell.angle_beta   90.00
_cell.angle_gamma   90.00
#
_symmetry.space_group_name_H-M   'P 1'
#
loop_
_entity.id
_entity.type
_entity.pdbx_description
1 polymer ?
#
loop_
_entity_poly.entity_id
_entity_poly.type
_entity_poly.pdbx_seq_one_letter_code
_entity_poly.pdbx_strand_id
1 'polypeptide(L)' 'MAGVLKKTTGLVGLAVCNTPHEEPDVKKLEDQLQGGQLEEVILQAEHELNLARKMREWKLWEPLVEEPPADQWKWPI' A
#
# COMPACT_ATOMS: atom_id res chain seq x y z
N MET A 1 -11.27 -6.60 10.10
CA MET A 1 -9.84 -6.78 9.75
C MET A 1 -9.49 -6.32 8.33
N ALA A 2 -10.34 -6.53 7.31
CA ALA A 2 -10.09 -6.01 5.95
C ALA A 2 -9.86 -4.48 5.87
N GLY A 3 -10.54 -3.69 6.72
CA GLY A 3 -10.31 -2.25 6.82
C GLY A 3 -8.98 -1.85 7.48
N VAL A 4 -8.36 -2.73 8.27
CA VAL A 4 -7.02 -2.51 8.85
C VAL A 4 -5.97 -2.74 7.77
N LEU A 5 -6.10 -3.81 6.97
CA LEU A 5 -5.24 -4.05 5.81
C LEU A 5 -5.25 -2.88 4.81
N LYS A 6 -6.41 -2.30 4.49
CA LYS A 6 -6.49 -1.07 3.66
C LYS A 6 -5.76 0.13 4.28
N LYS A 7 -5.80 0.27 5.60
CA LYS A 7 -5.12 1.37 6.32
C LYS A 7 -3.61 1.13 6.45
N THR A 8 -3.15 -0.12 6.54
CA THR A 8 -1.74 -0.47 6.79
C THR A 8 -0.95 -0.72 5.51
N THR A 9 -1.59 -1.12 4.41
CA THR A 9 -0.95 -1.25 3.10
C THR A 9 -0.80 0.06 2.37
N GLY A 10 -1.42 1.14 2.86
CA GLY A 10 -1.53 2.36 2.09
C GLY A 10 -2.32 2.17 0.80
N LEU A 11 -3.21 1.16 0.69
CA LEU A 11 -4.18 1.03 -0.43
C LEU A 11 -5.32 2.07 -0.34
N VAL A 12 -5.06 3.23 0.25
CA VAL A 12 -5.69 4.48 -0.18
C VAL A 12 -4.75 4.96 -1.27
N GLY A 13 -5.21 5.23 -2.49
CA GLY A 13 -4.38 5.94 -3.48
C GLY A 13 -4.01 7.33 -2.94
N LEU A 14 -3.03 7.37 -2.05
CA LEU A 14 -2.63 8.46 -1.18
C LEU A 14 -1.35 9.05 -1.79
N ALA A 15 -1.48 9.40 -3.07
CA ALA A 15 -0.60 10.18 -3.92
C ALA A 15 -0.98 9.88 -5.38
N VAL A 16 -2.27 9.82 -5.71
CA VAL A 16 -2.69 10.04 -7.09
C VAL A 16 -3.71 11.15 -6.96
N CYS A 17 -3.49 12.25 -7.67
CA CYS A 17 -4.51 13.27 -7.85
C CYS A 17 -5.84 12.56 -8.11
N ASN A 18 -6.91 12.87 -7.37
CA ASN A 18 -8.22 12.21 -7.57
C ASN A 18 -8.69 12.32 -9.03
N THR A 19 -8.12 13.25 -9.78
CA THR A 19 -8.39 13.60 -11.16
C THR A 19 -7.07 13.91 -11.90
N PRO A 20 -6.22 12.91 -12.20
CA PRO A 20 -4.90 13.15 -12.81
C PRO A 20 -4.99 13.73 -14.24
N HIS A 21 -6.19 13.68 -14.84
CA HIS A 21 -6.49 14.27 -16.15
C HIS A 21 -6.88 15.76 -16.10
N GLU A 22 -7.08 16.34 -14.90
CA GLU A 22 -7.46 17.74 -14.76
C GLU A 22 -6.27 18.70 -14.82
N GLU A 23 -5.06 18.24 -14.46
CA GLU A 23 -3.84 19.03 -14.53
C GLU A 23 -2.96 18.56 -15.71
N PRO A 24 -2.89 19.34 -16.80
CA PRO A 24 -2.05 19.00 -17.95
C PRO A 24 -0.55 19.25 -17.71
N ASP A 25 -0.19 19.91 -16.61
CA ASP A 25 1.18 20.24 -16.25
C ASP A 25 1.78 19.20 -15.28
N VAL A 26 2.78 18.49 -15.77
CA VAL A 26 3.53 17.43 -15.07
C VAL A 26 4.10 17.93 -13.74
N LYS A 27 4.68 19.13 -13.71
CA LYS A 27 5.37 19.64 -12.51
C LYS A 27 4.40 19.97 -11.38
N LYS A 28 3.25 20.56 -11.71
CA LYS A 28 2.20 20.84 -10.73
C LYS A 28 1.59 19.57 -10.17
N LEU A 29 1.47 18.55 -11.01
CA LEU A 29 0.97 17.24 -10.60
C LEU A 29 1.94 16.58 -9.61
N GLU A 30 3.25 16.64 -9.86
CA GLU A 30 4.29 16.15 -8.94
C GLU A 30 4.26 16.88 -7.59
N ASP A 31 4.18 18.21 -7.60
CA ASP A 31 4.09 19.04 -6.40
C ASP A 31 2.82 18.71 -5.57
N GLN A 32 1.69 18.43 -6.24
CA GLN A 32 0.44 18.03 -5.60
C GLN A 32 0.49 16.62 -5.01
N LEU A 33 1.16 15.69 -5.69
CA LEU A 33 1.25 14.29 -5.27
C LEU A 33 2.12 14.10 -4.03
N GLN A 34 3.08 15.00 -3.79
CA GLN A 34 4.09 14.86 -2.72
C GLN A 34 4.79 13.47 -2.74
N GLY A 35 4.89 12.86 -3.92
CA GLY A 35 5.31 11.47 -4.13
C GLY A 35 6.64 11.30 -4.86
N GLY A 36 7.42 12.37 -5.01
CA GLY A 36 8.64 12.36 -5.83
C GLY A 36 8.33 12.59 -7.32
N GLN A 37 9.10 11.95 -8.20
CA GLN A 37 8.91 12.03 -9.65
C GLN A 37 7.74 11.15 -10.11
N LEU A 38 7.06 11.54 -11.18
CA LEU A 38 5.93 10.76 -11.71
C LEU A 38 6.29 9.33 -12.12
N GLU A 39 7.52 9.10 -12.58
CA GLU A 39 8.01 7.76 -12.93
C GLU A 39 8.01 6.81 -11.72
N GLU A 40 8.42 7.31 -10.55
CA GLU A 40 8.41 6.54 -9.30
C GLU A 40 6.98 6.23 -8.85
N VAL A 41 6.08 7.19 -9.03
CA VAL A 41 4.65 7.03 -8.71
C VAL A 41 4.00 5.97 -9.60
N ILE A 42 4.30 5.96 -10.91
CA ILE A 42 3.77 4.95 -11.84
C ILE A 42 4.27 3.56 -11.44
N LEU A 43 5.58 3.45 -11.15
CA LEU A 43 6.18 2.18 -10.72
C LEU A 43 5.56 1.69 -9.39
N GLN A 44 5.32 2.59 -8.44
CA GLN A 44 4.65 2.27 -7.19
C GLN A 44 3.21 1.79 -7.43
N ALA A 45 2.46 2.45 -8.32
CA ALA A 45 1.10 2.04 -8.67
C ALA A 45 1.06 0.63 -9.27
N GLU A 46 2.04 0.25 -10.09
CA GLU A 46 2.17 -1.12 -10.60
C GLU A 46 2.48 -2.14 -9.49
N HIS A 47 3.38 -1.80 -8.56
CA HIS A 47 3.69 -2.64 -7.41
C HIS A 47 2.47 -2.84 -6.50
N GLU A 48 1.71 -1.77 -6.23
CA GLU A 48 0.47 -1.83 -5.45
C GLU A 48 -0.61 -2.68 -6.15
N LEU A 49 -0.77 -2.55 -7.46
CA LEU A 49 -1.71 -3.36 -8.23
C LEU A 49 -1.36 -4.85 -8.13
N ASN A 50 -0.08 -5.18 -8.29
CA ASN A 50 0.42 -6.55 -8.17
C ASN A 50 0.27 -7.09 -6.75
N LEU A 51 0.51 -6.26 -5.73
CA LEU A 51 0.31 -6.61 -4.33
C LEU A 51 -1.17 -6.90 -4.07
N ALA A 52 -2.08 -6.04 -4.50
CA ALA A 52 -3.52 -6.23 -4.32
C ALA A 52 -4.04 -7.54 -4.94
N ARG A 53 -3.51 -7.92 -6.11
CA ARG A 53 -3.80 -9.22 -6.75
C ARG A 53 -3.33 -10.39 -5.87
N LYS A 54 -2.10 -10.35 -5.37
CA LYS A 54 -1.55 -11.39 -4.47
C LYS A 54 -2.30 -11.45 -3.13
N MET A 55 -2.68 -10.31 -2.57
CA MET A 55 -3.45 -10.26 -1.32
C MET A 55 -4.80 -10.97 -1.44
N ARG A 56 -5.40 -10.98 -2.63
CA ARG A 56 -6.63 -11.74 -2.89
C ARG A 56 -6.42 -13.24 -2.71
N GLU A 57 -5.29 -13.75 -3.16
CA GLU A 57 -4.92 -15.16 -3.05
C GLU A 57 -4.51 -15.53 -1.62
N TRP A 58 -3.74 -14.67 -0.97
CA TRP A 58 -3.20 -14.91 0.37
C TRP A 58 -4.23 -14.79 1.50
N LYS A 59 -5.37 -14.12 1.25
CA LYS A 59 -6.45 -13.93 2.23
C LYS A 59 -5.97 -13.49 3.61
N LEU A 60 -5.03 -12.54 3.64
CA LEU A 60 -4.35 -12.03 4.85
C LEU A 60 -5.29 -11.50 5.94
N TRP A 61 -6.56 -11.27 5.63
CA TRP A 61 -7.59 -10.82 6.56
C TRP A 61 -8.20 -11.96 7.40
N GLU A 62 -7.84 -13.21 7.11
CA GLU A 62 -8.18 -14.36 7.93
C GLU A 62 -7.36 -14.33 9.25
N PRO A 63 -7.92 -14.85 10.35
CA PRO A 63 -7.18 -14.94 11.62
C PRO A 63 -5.93 -15.83 11.46
N LEU A 64 -4.96 -15.63 12.35
CA LEU A 64 -3.74 -16.43 12.42
C LEU A 64 -4.10 -17.92 12.41
N VAL A 65 -3.44 -18.67 11.52
CA VAL A 65 -3.66 -20.11 11.36
C VAL A 65 -3.22 -20.85 12.63
N GLU A 66 -2.15 -20.40 13.29
CA GLU A 66 -1.66 -20.94 14.56
C GLU A 66 -1.17 -19.80 15.48
N GLU A 67 -1.43 -19.95 16.79
CA GLU A 67 -0.87 -19.05 17.80
C GLU A 67 0.62 -19.30 17.98
N PRO A 68 1.45 -18.26 18.14
CA PRO A 68 2.89 -18.43 18.32
C PRO A 68 3.20 -19.16 19.64
N PRO A 69 4.23 -20.03 19.68
CA PRO A 69 4.72 -20.62 20.94
C PRO A 69 5.10 -19.55 21.97
N ALA A 70 4.86 -19.84 23.26
CA ALA A 70 4.98 -18.86 24.35
C ALA A 70 6.37 -18.20 24.49
N ASP A 71 7.43 -18.85 24.03
CA ASP A 71 8.81 -18.37 24.12
C ASP A 71 9.33 -17.75 22.80
N GLN A 72 8.55 -17.78 21.71
CA GLN A 72 8.99 -17.39 20.35
C GLN A 72 9.42 -15.92 20.24
N TRP A 73 8.85 -15.03 21.05
CA TRP A 73 9.03 -13.58 20.95
C TRP A 73 9.60 -12.93 22.22
N LYS A 74 10.20 -13.72 23.12
CA LYS A 74 10.76 -13.21 24.37
C LYS A 74 12.19 -12.70 24.16
N TRP A 75 12.43 -11.41 24.41
CA TRP A 75 13.75 -10.77 24.33
C TRP A 75 13.89 -9.62 25.34
N PRO A 76 15.04 -9.43 26.04
CA PRO A 76 16.18 -10.34 26.20
C PRO A 76 15.86 -11.53 27.13
N ILE A 77 16.74 -12.54 27.14
CA ILE A 77 16.68 -13.70 28.06
C ILE A 77 17.09 -13.27 29.47
#